data_AF-D0TP07-F1
#
_entry.id   AF-D0TP07-F1
#
_cell.length_a   1.000
_cell.length_b   1.000
_cell.length_c   1.000
_cell.angle_alpha   90.00
_cell.angle_beta   90.00
_cell.angle_gamma   90.00
#
_symmetry.space_group_name_H-M   'P 1'
#
loop_
_entity.id
_entity.type
_entity.pdbx_description
1 polymer ?
#
loop_
_entity_poly.entity_id
_entity_poly.type
_entity_poly.pdbx_seq_one_letter_code
_entity_poly.pdbx_strand_id
1 'polypeptide(L)'
;MKYQPSIAYTTFSHITKGNRYRLLYIFNTPLNQNQYQILYDNIITNIELDNHNRAIYQFYLGSYANCKLINNLIIYNYDDISISNSIKEKPTPYNIQLQMEKRDKVVVEIKDHEYISNFWNLSHKDLIEKYREKYPFFENNLEEANEDIPYITIPENYCCIKRYWFKEKTKLNNGNCVYSNRVCKIKDGNGRRKKLFLNAIVRKYMYPQIEFEHLLHCLANELYYYINNSKDPISKQELYDIAENAYNENIDKYSTMIKQQQTEKRKWIINPQYCIKYNLSAKTVRNMVKGKINNELIGLYYDCSKSLKENLSTFKALNLKVGKSKLYEWCKENNIPTNIKNNQSTKNTVGLYLYNPISAIAG
;
A
#
# COMPACT_ATOMS: atom_id res chain seq x y z
N MET A 1 -32.48 -1.40 -24.90
CA MET A 1 -33.06 -1.36 -23.54
C MET A 1 -34.28 -2.28 -23.53
N LYS A 2 -34.38 -3.24 -22.61
CA LYS A 2 -35.48 -4.25 -22.61
C LYS A 2 -36.81 -3.69 -22.08
N TYR A 3 -36.75 -2.80 -21.09
CA TYR A 3 -37.91 -2.14 -20.49
C TYR A 3 -37.72 -0.63 -20.53
N GLN A 4 -38.74 0.10 -20.97
CA GLN A 4 -38.70 1.56 -21.04
C GLN A 4 -38.87 2.19 -19.66
N PRO A 5 -38.13 3.24 -19.30
CA PRO A 5 -38.33 3.93 -18.03
C PRO A 5 -39.71 4.61 -18.02
N SER A 6 -40.38 4.64 -16.88
CA SER A 6 -41.57 5.47 -16.66
C SER A 6 -41.25 6.95 -16.87
N ILE A 7 -40.11 7.38 -16.33
CA ILE A 7 -39.58 8.73 -16.47
C ILE A 7 -38.07 8.63 -16.70
N ALA A 8 -37.55 9.39 -17.67
CA ALA A 8 -36.10 9.59 -17.83
C ALA A 8 -35.78 11.07 -17.85
N TYR A 9 -34.71 11.48 -17.18
CA TYR A 9 -34.25 12.87 -17.26
C TYR A 9 -32.73 13.00 -17.29
N THR A 10 -32.23 14.06 -17.92
CA THR A 10 -30.78 14.34 -17.97
C THR A 10 -30.23 14.68 -16.59
N THR A 11 -29.03 14.20 -16.28
CA THR A 11 -28.31 14.51 -15.03
C THR A 11 -27.34 15.68 -15.22
N PHE A 12 -26.75 16.22 -14.14
CA PHE A 12 -25.70 17.24 -14.23
C PHE A 12 -24.53 16.84 -15.15
N SER A 13 -24.14 15.56 -15.12
CA SER A 13 -23.06 15.04 -15.98
C SER A 13 -23.42 15.00 -17.47
N HIS A 14 -24.70 15.16 -17.83
CA HIS A 14 -25.11 15.24 -19.24
C HIS A 14 -24.52 16.48 -19.92
N ILE A 15 -24.39 17.60 -19.20
CA ILE A 15 -23.88 18.86 -19.73
C ILE A 15 -22.42 18.70 -20.22
N THR A 16 -21.62 17.94 -19.49
CA THR A 16 -20.18 17.80 -19.76
C THR A 16 -19.81 16.53 -20.53
N LYS A 17 -20.55 15.43 -20.36
CA LYS A 17 -20.20 14.12 -20.93
C LYS A 17 -21.19 13.62 -21.99
N GLY A 18 -22.34 14.27 -22.16
CA GLY A 18 -23.42 13.80 -23.01
C GLY A 18 -24.04 12.47 -22.52
N ASN A 19 -25.23 12.14 -23.00
CA ASN A 19 -25.89 10.84 -22.80
C ASN A 19 -25.98 10.29 -21.36
N ARG A 20 -25.96 11.17 -20.33
CA ARG A 20 -26.15 10.78 -18.92
C ARG A 20 -27.58 11.04 -18.45
N TYR A 21 -28.35 9.98 -18.30
CA TYR A 21 -29.73 10.02 -17.87
C TYR A 21 -29.92 9.31 -16.53
N ARG A 22 -30.87 9.79 -15.75
CA ARG A 22 -31.47 9.02 -14.67
C ARG A 22 -32.77 8.40 -15.19
N LEU A 23 -32.92 7.12 -14.91
CA LEU A 23 -34.02 6.29 -15.39
C LEU A 23 -34.84 5.88 -14.18
N LEU A 24 -36.12 6.24 -14.17
CA LEU A 24 -37.06 5.93 -13.11
C LEU A 24 -38.12 4.96 -13.62
N TYR A 25 -38.38 3.93 -12.82
CA TYR A 25 -39.41 2.92 -13.05
C TYR A 25 -40.39 3.01 -11.90
N ILE A 26 -41.63 3.36 -12.20
CA ILE A 26 -42.70 3.55 -11.22
C ILE A 26 -43.55 2.28 -11.22
N PHE A 27 -43.76 1.74 -10.03
CA PHE A 27 -44.59 0.55 -9.81
C PHE A 27 -45.89 0.94 -9.11
N ASN A 28 -46.97 0.23 -9.40
CA ASN A 28 -48.28 0.46 -8.78
C ASN A 28 -48.36 -0.02 -7.32
N THR A 29 -47.38 -0.80 -6.86
CA THR A 29 -47.29 -1.34 -5.51
C THR A 29 -45.90 -1.06 -4.90
N PRO A 30 -45.81 -0.80 -3.58
CA PRO A 30 -44.52 -0.65 -2.91
C PRO A 30 -43.69 -1.93 -3.00
N LEU A 31 -42.40 -1.78 -3.30
CA LEU A 31 -41.45 -2.89 -3.40
C LEU A 31 -40.68 -3.07 -2.09
N ASN A 32 -40.49 -4.31 -1.66
CA ASN A 32 -39.53 -4.63 -0.60
C ASN A 32 -38.08 -4.67 -1.13
N GLN A 33 -37.11 -4.74 -0.23
CA GLN A 33 -35.68 -4.71 -0.59
C GLN A 33 -35.26 -5.82 -1.56
N ASN A 34 -35.82 -7.02 -1.43
CA ASN A 34 -35.47 -8.15 -2.27
C ASN A 34 -36.07 -7.99 -3.69
N GLN A 35 -37.35 -7.58 -3.75
CA GLN A 35 -38.04 -7.25 -4.99
C GLN A 35 -37.32 -6.15 -5.78
N TYR A 36 -36.87 -5.09 -5.09
CA TYR A 36 -36.09 -4.01 -5.70
C TYR A 36 -34.81 -4.52 -6.37
N GLN A 37 -34.03 -5.37 -5.69
CA GLN A 37 -32.77 -5.88 -6.23
C GLN A 37 -32.98 -6.79 -7.44
N ILE A 38 -34.01 -7.65 -7.39
CA ILE A 38 -34.37 -8.53 -8.51
C ILE A 38 -34.79 -7.70 -9.74
N LEU A 39 -35.64 -6.69 -9.54
CA LEU A 39 -36.08 -5.81 -10.63
C LEU A 39 -34.92 -4.99 -11.18
N TYR A 40 -34.08 -4.42 -10.32
CA TYR A 40 -32.87 -3.71 -10.72
C TYR A 40 -32.02 -4.59 -11.63
N ASP A 41 -31.64 -5.79 -11.17
CA ASP A 41 -30.77 -6.69 -11.94
C ASP A 41 -31.38 -7.09 -13.31
N ASN A 42 -32.71 -7.18 -13.43
CA ASN A 42 -33.39 -7.49 -14.69
C ASN A 42 -33.52 -6.28 -15.64
N ILE A 43 -33.70 -5.07 -15.11
CA ILE A 43 -33.83 -3.84 -15.89
C ILE A 43 -32.48 -3.42 -16.49
N ILE A 44 -31.40 -3.55 -15.71
CA ILE A 44 -30.07 -3.07 -16.11
C ILE A 44 -29.41 -3.88 -17.22
N THR A 45 -29.97 -5.05 -17.56
CA THR A 45 -29.46 -5.91 -18.62
C THR A 45 -29.37 -5.12 -19.94
N ASN A 46 -28.14 -4.88 -20.41
CA ASN A 46 -27.80 -4.08 -21.61
C ASN A 46 -27.82 -2.55 -21.44
N ILE A 47 -27.53 -2.02 -20.25
CA ILE A 47 -27.31 -0.58 -20.01
C ILE A 47 -25.96 -0.37 -19.30
N GLU A 48 -25.14 0.55 -19.79
CA GLU A 48 -23.91 0.97 -19.09
C GLU A 48 -24.27 1.87 -17.90
N LEU A 49 -23.92 1.44 -16.69
CA LEU A 49 -24.33 2.11 -15.45
C LEU A 49 -23.14 2.57 -14.62
N ASP A 50 -23.38 3.66 -13.91
CA ASP A 50 -22.55 4.08 -12.79
C ASP A 50 -22.96 3.24 -11.56
N ASN A 51 -21.99 2.63 -10.87
CA ASN A 51 -22.15 1.53 -9.89
C ASN A 51 -22.89 1.89 -8.58
N HIS A 52 -23.67 2.97 -8.56
CA HIS A 52 -24.06 3.69 -7.35
C HIS A 52 -25.56 3.64 -7.01
N ASN A 53 -26.36 2.72 -7.56
CA ASN A 53 -27.83 2.71 -7.32
C ASN A 53 -28.43 1.32 -7.11
N ARG A 54 -27.63 0.30 -6.76
CA ARG A 54 -28.16 -1.06 -6.49
C ARG A 54 -28.74 -1.20 -5.09
N ALA A 55 -28.38 -0.31 -4.16
CA ALA A 55 -28.93 -0.29 -2.80
C ALA A 55 -29.91 0.88 -2.62
N ILE A 56 -31.05 0.61 -1.98
CA ILE A 56 -32.15 1.57 -1.81
C ILE A 56 -31.67 2.88 -1.14
N TYR A 57 -30.78 2.79 -0.16
CA TYR A 57 -30.26 3.98 0.55
C TYR A 57 -29.34 4.88 -0.30
N GLN A 58 -28.91 4.41 -1.48
CA GLN A 58 -28.13 5.21 -2.43
C GLN A 58 -29.03 5.98 -3.41
N PHE A 59 -30.35 5.79 -3.32
CA PHE A 59 -31.32 6.47 -4.15
C PHE A 59 -31.27 7.98 -3.94
N TYR A 60 -31.15 8.71 -5.03
CA TYR A 60 -31.13 10.17 -5.03
C TYR A 60 -31.87 10.71 -6.26
N LEU A 61 -32.66 11.76 -6.05
CA LEU A 61 -33.38 12.50 -7.09
C LEU A 61 -32.82 13.92 -7.16
N GLY A 62 -32.20 14.26 -8.27
CA GLY A 62 -31.52 15.54 -8.43
C GLY A 62 -31.03 15.74 -9.85
N SER A 63 -31.29 16.94 -10.36
CA SER A 63 -30.85 17.45 -11.65
C SER A 63 -30.82 18.99 -11.62
N TYR A 64 -30.48 19.61 -12.74
CA TYR A 64 -30.54 21.06 -12.95
C TYR A 64 -31.94 21.50 -13.39
N ALA A 65 -32.27 22.77 -13.17
CA ALA A 65 -33.63 23.33 -13.29
C ALA A 65 -34.33 23.15 -14.66
N ASN A 66 -33.56 22.96 -15.74
CA ASN A 66 -34.06 22.81 -17.12
C ASN A 66 -33.62 21.48 -17.76
N CYS A 67 -33.63 20.38 -17.00
CA CYS A 67 -33.27 19.07 -17.52
C CYS A 67 -34.22 18.61 -18.64
N LYS A 68 -33.70 17.85 -19.61
CA LYS A 68 -34.55 17.22 -20.63
C LYS A 68 -35.26 16.05 -19.98
N LEU A 69 -36.58 16.16 -19.87
CA LEU A 69 -37.46 15.16 -19.29
C LEU A 69 -38.17 14.39 -20.40
N ILE A 70 -38.20 13.07 -20.26
CA ILE A 70 -39.00 12.15 -21.07
C ILE A 70 -39.93 11.46 -20.07
N ASN A 71 -41.24 11.60 -20.29
CA ASN A 71 -42.25 10.92 -19.49
C ASN A 71 -43.02 9.98 -20.40
N ASN A 72 -42.89 8.68 -20.16
CA ASN A 72 -43.54 7.65 -20.97
C ASN A 72 -44.89 7.22 -20.38
N LEU A 73 -45.28 7.77 -19.21
CA LEU A 73 -46.55 7.47 -18.52
C LEU A 73 -46.76 5.97 -18.22
N ILE A 74 -45.68 5.20 -18.12
CA ILE A 74 -45.72 3.77 -17.85
C ILE A 74 -45.75 3.55 -16.34
N ILE A 75 -46.72 2.77 -15.86
CA ILE A 75 -46.76 2.26 -14.49
C ILE A 75 -46.68 0.73 -14.57
N TYR A 76 -45.71 0.15 -13.88
CA TYR A 76 -45.47 -1.30 -13.89
C TYR A 76 -46.16 -2.00 -12.71
N ASN A 77 -46.67 -3.20 -12.94
CA ASN A 77 -46.83 -4.22 -11.92
C ASN A 77 -45.47 -4.93 -11.68
N TYR A 78 -45.33 -5.58 -10.52
CA TYR A 78 -44.14 -6.40 -10.25
C TYR A 78 -43.93 -7.48 -11.33
N ASP A 79 -45.01 -8.09 -11.80
CA ASP A 79 -44.98 -9.20 -12.76
C ASP A 79 -44.81 -8.75 -14.22
N ASP A 80 -44.97 -7.46 -14.53
CA ASP A 80 -44.81 -6.93 -15.90
C ASP A 80 -43.36 -7.05 -16.39
N ILE A 81 -42.41 -7.04 -15.45
CA ILE A 81 -41.00 -7.24 -15.74
C ILE A 81 -40.73 -8.74 -15.67
N SER A 82 -40.80 -9.38 -16.83
CA SER A 82 -40.50 -10.81 -17.01
C SER A 82 -39.20 -11.17 -16.31
N ILE A 83 -39.34 -11.79 -15.14
CA ILE A 83 -38.26 -12.42 -14.39
C ILE A 83 -37.81 -13.55 -15.29
N SER A 84 -36.72 -13.34 -16.01
CA SER A 84 -36.17 -14.41 -16.82
C SER A 84 -35.79 -15.53 -15.87
N ASN A 85 -36.50 -16.65 -15.95
CA ASN A 85 -36.15 -17.92 -15.32
C ASN A 85 -34.80 -18.49 -15.81
N SER A 86 -34.02 -17.72 -16.57
CA SER A 86 -32.57 -17.73 -16.37
C SER A 86 -32.26 -17.18 -14.98
N ILE A 87 -32.65 -17.95 -13.96
CA ILE A 87 -31.86 -18.10 -12.77
C ILE A 87 -30.52 -18.64 -13.29
N LYS A 88 -29.64 -17.75 -13.78
CA LYS A 88 -28.26 -17.85 -13.33
C LYS A 88 -28.42 -17.76 -11.83
N GLU A 89 -28.33 -18.89 -11.16
CA GLU A 89 -28.40 -18.98 -9.71
C GLU A 89 -27.40 -17.97 -9.16
N LYS A 90 -27.90 -16.76 -8.90
CA LYS A 90 -27.20 -15.77 -8.12
C LYS A 90 -27.35 -16.28 -6.70
N PRO A 91 -26.23 -16.55 -6.03
CA PRO A 91 -26.24 -17.34 -4.83
C PRO A 91 -27.01 -16.59 -3.74
N THR A 92 -28.08 -17.21 -3.24
CA THR A 92 -28.67 -16.88 -1.93
C THR A 92 -27.57 -16.89 -0.86
N PRO A 93 -27.71 -16.22 0.29
CA PRO A 93 -26.72 -16.31 1.37
C PRO A 93 -26.37 -17.77 1.75
N TYR A 94 -27.37 -18.66 1.61
CA TYR A 94 -27.22 -20.10 1.76
C TYR A 94 -26.47 -20.76 0.58
N ASN A 95 -26.72 -20.35 -0.68
CA ASN A 95 -25.91 -20.77 -1.83
C ASN A 95 -24.51 -20.13 -1.87
N ILE A 96 -24.26 -19.00 -1.18
CA ILE A 96 -22.90 -18.47 -0.96
C ILE A 96 -22.21 -19.36 0.06
N GLN A 97 -22.87 -19.81 1.13
CA GLN A 97 -22.35 -20.84 2.03
C GLN A 97 -22.05 -22.14 1.26
N LEU A 98 -22.98 -22.65 0.45
CA LEU A 98 -22.80 -23.88 -0.34
C LEU A 98 -21.82 -23.75 -1.53
N GLN A 99 -21.66 -22.56 -2.13
CA GLN A 99 -20.64 -22.29 -3.16
C GLN A 99 -19.26 -21.94 -2.54
N MET A 100 -19.21 -21.43 -1.31
CA MET A 100 -17.99 -21.35 -0.49
C MET A 100 -17.59 -22.73 0.05
N GLU A 101 -18.55 -23.64 0.24
CA GLU A 101 -18.33 -25.06 0.55
C GLU A 101 -17.94 -25.90 -0.67
N LYS A 102 -18.10 -25.36 -1.90
CA LYS A 102 -17.72 -26.02 -3.17
C LYS A 102 -16.59 -25.35 -3.95
N ARG A 103 -15.91 -24.35 -3.39
CA ARG A 103 -14.47 -24.26 -3.65
C ARG A 103 -13.90 -25.40 -2.84
N ASP A 104 -13.00 -26.20 -3.40
CA ASP A 104 -12.11 -26.98 -2.55
C ASP A 104 -11.48 -25.96 -1.61
N LYS A 105 -12.02 -25.85 -0.38
CA LYS A 105 -11.45 -25.00 0.65
C LYS A 105 -10.12 -25.67 0.86
N VAL A 106 -9.08 -25.06 0.30
CA VAL A 106 -7.71 -25.37 0.70
C VAL A 106 -7.73 -25.06 2.19
N VAL A 107 -7.91 -26.14 2.96
CA VAL A 107 -7.95 -26.06 4.40
C VAL A 107 -6.59 -25.52 4.77
N VAL A 108 -6.59 -24.36 5.41
CA VAL A 108 -5.33 -23.78 5.85
C VAL A 108 -4.74 -24.73 6.85
N GLU A 109 -3.54 -25.22 6.56
CA GLU A 109 -2.81 -26.07 7.48
C GLU A 109 -2.48 -25.26 8.73
N ILE A 110 -3.07 -25.67 9.86
CA ILE A 110 -2.79 -25.09 11.17
C ILE A 110 -1.61 -25.86 11.76
N LYS A 111 -0.53 -25.15 12.06
CA LYS A 111 0.68 -25.68 12.68
C LYS A 111 0.75 -25.37 14.16
N ASP A 112 0.15 -24.26 14.59
CA ASP A 112 0.14 -23.81 15.98
C ASP A 112 -1.28 -23.78 16.55
N HIS A 113 -1.74 -24.95 16.97
CA HIS A 113 -3.06 -25.13 17.58
C HIS A 113 -3.21 -24.37 18.91
N GLU A 114 -2.12 -24.16 19.66
CA GLU A 114 -2.16 -23.39 20.90
C GLU A 114 -2.48 -21.92 20.60
N TYR A 115 -1.81 -21.35 19.59
CA TYR A 115 -2.11 -20.00 19.14
C TYR A 115 -3.56 -19.86 18.68
N ILE A 116 -4.07 -20.78 17.87
CA ILE A 116 -5.47 -20.72 17.42
C ILE A 116 -6.43 -20.77 18.60
N SER A 117 -6.23 -21.68 19.57
CA SER A 117 -7.04 -21.72 20.78
C SER A 117 -6.99 -20.40 21.55
N ASN A 118 -5.80 -19.84 21.74
CA ASN A 118 -5.63 -18.57 22.43
C ASN A 118 -6.22 -17.38 21.65
N PHE A 119 -6.18 -17.40 20.32
CA PHE A 119 -6.80 -16.38 19.47
C PHE A 119 -8.30 -16.27 19.78
N TRP A 120 -9.00 -17.39 19.95
CA TRP A 120 -10.43 -17.40 20.28
C TRP A 120 -10.71 -16.97 21.72
N ASN A 121 -9.85 -17.35 22.66
CA ASN A 121 -10.13 -17.22 24.09
C ASN A 121 -9.54 -15.96 24.77
N LEU A 122 -8.41 -15.43 24.30
CA LEU A 122 -7.73 -14.26 24.90
C LEU A 122 -8.25 -12.94 24.34
N SER A 123 -8.12 -11.84 25.09
CA SER A 123 -8.34 -10.51 24.52
C SER A 123 -7.28 -10.21 23.44
N HIS A 124 -7.58 -9.30 22.50
CA HIS A 124 -6.58 -8.90 21.48
C HIS A 124 -5.28 -8.42 22.13
N LYS A 125 -5.37 -7.65 23.22
CA LYS A 125 -4.20 -7.13 23.93
C LYS A 125 -3.35 -8.26 24.50
N ASP A 126 -3.98 -9.21 25.20
CA ASP A 126 -3.26 -10.31 25.86
C ASP A 126 -2.68 -11.29 24.84
N LEU A 127 -3.40 -11.52 23.73
CA LEU A 127 -2.89 -12.31 22.61
C LEU A 127 -1.65 -11.67 22.00
N ILE A 128 -1.70 -10.36 21.73
CA ILE A 128 -0.57 -9.59 21.16
C ILE A 128 0.65 -9.70 22.07
N GLU A 129 0.49 -9.45 23.37
CA GLU A 129 1.62 -9.50 24.30
C GLU A 129 2.19 -10.91 24.44
N LYS A 130 1.33 -11.95 24.53
CA LYS A 130 1.78 -13.34 24.68
C LYS A 130 2.61 -13.83 23.49
N TYR A 131 2.26 -13.42 22.26
CA TYR A 131 2.86 -13.95 21.03
C TYR A 131 3.79 -12.97 20.29
N ARG A 132 4.08 -11.80 20.87
CA ARG A 132 4.90 -10.75 20.23
C ARG A 132 6.28 -11.21 19.76
N GLU A 133 6.92 -12.13 20.49
CA GLU A 133 8.26 -12.65 20.15
C GLU A 133 8.18 -13.77 19.12
N LYS A 134 7.20 -14.67 19.25
CA LYS A 134 7.00 -15.80 18.33
C LYS A 134 6.51 -15.36 16.95
N TYR A 135 5.61 -14.37 16.92
CA TYR A 135 5.04 -13.82 15.69
C TYR A 135 5.31 -12.31 15.62
N PRO A 136 6.55 -11.90 15.26
CA PRO A 136 6.92 -10.49 15.22
C PRO A 136 6.00 -9.68 14.30
N PHE A 137 5.54 -8.54 14.79
CA PHE A 137 4.75 -7.63 13.97
C PHE A 137 5.64 -6.82 13.03
N PHE A 138 5.45 -7.00 11.73
CA PHE A 138 6.21 -6.28 10.71
C PHE A 138 5.32 -5.43 9.79
N GLU A 139 5.93 -4.36 9.29
CA GLU A 139 5.28 -3.34 8.45
C GLU A 139 5.98 -3.17 7.10
N ASN A 140 7.17 -3.73 6.96
CA ASN A 140 7.99 -3.70 5.77
C ASN A 140 8.89 -4.95 5.72
N ASN A 141 9.55 -5.16 4.60
CA ASN A 141 10.48 -6.26 4.37
C ASN A 141 11.96 -5.81 4.39
N LEU A 142 12.32 -4.81 5.19
CA LEU A 142 13.72 -4.51 5.45
C LEU A 142 14.28 -5.52 6.42
N GLU A 143 15.45 -6.04 6.09
CA GLU A 143 16.23 -6.86 6.99
C GLU A 143 16.84 -6.00 8.10
N GLU A 144 16.95 -6.59 9.29
CA GLU A 144 17.71 -5.98 10.37
C GLU A 144 19.19 -5.96 9.99
N ALA A 145 19.78 -4.77 9.99
CA ALA A 145 21.21 -4.62 9.75
C ALA A 145 21.98 -4.75 11.06
N ASN A 146 23.17 -5.34 10.98
CA ASN A 146 24.14 -5.37 12.06
C ASN A 146 24.33 -3.95 12.65
N GLU A 147 24.33 -3.86 13.97
CA GLU A 147 24.48 -2.61 14.73
C GLU A 147 25.78 -1.84 14.45
N ASP A 148 26.80 -2.48 13.87
CA ASP A 148 28.05 -1.86 13.43
C ASP A 148 27.97 -1.24 12.02
N ILE A 149 26.86 -1.45 11.31
CA ILE A 149 26.61 -0.89 9.97
C ILE A 149 25.72 0.36 10.10
N PRO A 150 26.15 1.54 9.64
CA PRO A 150 25.45 2.81 9.89
C PRO A 150 24.19 3.04 9.04
N TYR A 151 23.97 2.24 7.99
CA TYR A 151 22.83 2.37 7.10
C TYR A 151 22.32 1.01 6.61
N ILE A 152 21.05 0.98 6.22
CA ILE A 152 20.38 -0.19 5.64
C ILE A 152 20.07 0.14 4.19
N THR A 153 20.56 -0.68 3.26
CA THR A 153 20.22 -0.56 1.83
C THR A 153 18.78 -0.99 1.62
N ILE A 154 18.02 -0.21 0.85
CA ILE A 154 16.64 -0.54 0.53
C ILE A 154 16.66 -1.50 -0.69
N PRO A 155 16.12 -2.72 -0.56
CA PRO A 155 16.10 -3.67 -1.67
C PRO A 155 15.10 -3.25 -2.75
N GLU A 156 15.27 -3.76 -3.97
CA GLU A 156 14.40 -3.39 -5.11
C GLU A 156 12.94 -3.83 -4.91
N ASN A 157 12.72 -4.97 -4.25
CA ASN A 157 11.40 -5.48 -3.90
C ASN A 157 10.83 -4.84 -2.62
N TYR A 158 11.45 -3.78 -2.09
CA TYR A 158 11.01 -3.14 -0.85
C TYR A 158 9.55 -2.73 -0.94
N CYS A 159 8.77 -3.21 0.03
CA CYS A 159 7.37 -2.91 0.19
C CYS A 159 7.12 -2.49 1.64
N CYS A 160 6.16 -1.61 1.87
CA CYS A 160 5.74 -1.22 3.21
C CYS A 160 4.22 -1.00 3.31
N ILE A 161 3.66 -1.26 4.48
CA ILE A 161 2.28 -0.92 4.82
C ILE A 161 2.23 0.55 5.18
N LYS A 162 1.71 1.37 4.27
CA LYS A 162 1.58 2.81 4.50
C LYS A 162 0.49 3.12 5.52
N ARG A 163 0.83 3.92 6.52
CA ARG A 163 -0.08 4.43 7.56
C ARG A 163 -0.04 5.94 7.66
N TYR A 164 -1.18 6.52 8.04
CA TYR A 164 -1.32 7.96 8.24
C TYR A 164 -1.14 8.32 9.71
N TRP A 165 -0.39 9.38 9.94
CA TRP A 165 -0.12 9.94 11.26
C TRP A 165 -0.47 11.41 11.24
N PHE A 166 -1.02 11.93 12.33
CA PHE A 166 -1.22 13.36 12.51
C PHE A 166 -0.37 13.86 13.68
N LYS A 167 0.07 15.11 13.58
CA LYS A 167 0.73 15.80 14.68
C LYS A 167 -0.33 16.35 15.62
N GLU A 168 -0.36 15.83 16.84
CA GLU A 168 -1.20 16.32 17.91
C GLU A 168 -0.40 17.34 18.72
N LYS A 169 -1.00 18.51 18.97
CA LYS A 169 -0.39 19.59 19.73
C LYS A 169 -0.93 19.54 21.16
N THR A 170 -0.05 19.28 22.12
CA THR A 170 -0.38 19.27 23.54
C THR A 170 0.21 20.52 24.18
N LYS A 171 -0.64 21.32 24.85
CA LYS A 171 -0.19 22.43 25.68
C LYS A 171 0.27 21.90 27.03
N LEU A 172 1.48 22.28 27.43
CA LEU A 172 2.02 22.03 28.75
C LEU A 172 1.51 23.09 29.73
N ASN A 173 1.56 22.76 31.03
CA ASN A 173 1.12 23.64 32.11
C ASN A 173 1.89 24.98 32.16
N ASN A 174 3.11 25.03 31.61
CA ASN A 174 3.93 26.24 31.49
C ASN A 174 3.63 27.09 30.23
N GLY A 175 2.55 26.78 29.50
CA GLY A 175 2.16 27.49 28.28
C GLY A 175 2.90 27.04 27.00
N ASN A 176 3.97 26.23 27.13
CA ASN A 176 4.67 25.67 25.98
C ASN A 176 3.83 24.60 25.26
N CYS A 177 4.17 24.33 24.00
CA CYS A 177 3.48 23.32 23.20
C CYS A 177 4.45 22.21 22.78
N VAL A 178 4.05 20.97 23.02
CA VAL A 178 4.75 19.78 22.53
C VAL A 178 3.93 19.16 21.41
N TYR A 179 4.60 18.64 20.39
CA TYR A 179 3.95 17.90 19.31
C TYR A 179 4.26 16.42 19.47
N SER A 180 3.21 15.59 19.51
CA SER A 180 3.31 14.14 19.45
C SER A 180 2.74 13.65 18.13
N ASN A 181 3.27 12.53 17.61
CA ASN A 181 2.68 11.86 16.46
C ASN A 181 1.66 10.85 16.96
N ARG A 182 0.43 10.91 16.42
CA ARG A 182 -0.63 9.97 16.74
C ARG A 182 -1.12 9.26 15.48
N VAL A 183 -1.37 7.96 15.60
CA VAL A 183 -1.91 7.14 14.52
C VAL A 183 -3.30 7.64 14.12
N CYS A 184 -3.50 7.85 12.83
CA CYS A 184 -4.84 8.05 12.27
C CYS A 184 -5.51 6.68 12.10
N LYS A 185 -6.25 6.23 13.12
CA LYS A 185 -6.97 4.96 13.07
C LYS A 185 -8.03 4.98 11.97
N ILE A 186 -8.10 3.91 11.18
CA ILE A 186 -9.06 3.79 10.08
C ILE A 186 -10.47 3.64 10.64
N LYS A 187 -11.34 4.60 10.32
CA LYS A 187 -12.72 4.68 10.82
C LYS A 187 -13.66 3.80 10.01
N ASP A 188 -14.84 3.57 10.58
CA ASP A 188 -15.96 2.97 9.86
C ASP A 188 -16.36 3.81 8.63
N GLY A 189 -16.79 3.15 7.56
CA GLY A 189 -16.99 3.77 6.23
C GLY A 189 -15.72 3.90 5.36
N ASN A 190 -14.51 3.80 5.93
CA ASN A 190 -13.25 3.85 5.18
C ASN A 190 -12.74 2.48 4.69
N GLY A 191 -13.62 1.47 4.66
CA GLY A 191 -13.29 0.13 4.16
C GLY A 191 -12.33 -0.66 5.05
N ARG A 192 -12.55 -0.67 6.38
CA ARG A 192 -11.69 -1.37 7.38
C ARG A 192 -11.39 -2.83 7.01
N ARG A 193 -12.42 -3.63 6.72
CA ARG A 193 -12.31 -5.04 6.32
C ARG A 193 -11.47 -5.21 5.05
N LYS A 194 -11.74 -4.40 4.03
CA LYS A 194 -10.94 -4.36 2.79
C LYS A 194 -9.49 -4.00 3.07
N LYS A 195 -9.22 -3.03 3.96
CA LYS A 195 -7.85 -2.65 4.30
C LYS A 195 -7.10 -3.78 5.01
N LEU A 196 -7.72 -4.47 5.97
CA LEU A 196 -7.11 -5.64 6.61
C LEU A 196 -6.75 -6.70 5.58
N PHE A 197 -7.68 -7.03 4.70
CA PHE A 197 -7.45 -7.98 3.61
C PHE A 197 -6.26 -7.55 2.72
N LEU A 198 -6.26 -6.30 2.23
CA LEU A 198 -5.16 -5.82 1.37
C LEU A 198 -3.82 -5.77 2.11
N ASN A 199 -3.82 -5.41 3.39
CA ASN A 199 -2.61 -5.44 4.22
C ASN A 199 -2.11 -6.88 4.43
N ALA A 200 -3.01 -7.87 4.52
CA ALA A 200 -2.64 -9.28 4.57
C ALA A 200 -1.96 -9.74 3.27
N ILE A 201 -2.52 -9.39 2.11
CA ILE A 201 -1.91 -9.65 0.80
C ILE A 201 -0.51 -9.03 0.68
N VAL A 202 -0.36 -7.80 1.16
CA VAL A 202 0.96 -7.12 1.18
C VAL A 202 1.95 -7.85 2.09
N ARG A 203 1.52 -8.40 3.24
CA ARG A 203 2.39 -9.19 4.12
C ARG A 203 2.82 -10.51 3.50
N LYS A 204 1.93 -11.20 2.78
CA LYS A 204 2.31 -12.38 1.99
C LYS A 204 3.32 -12.03 0.90
N TYR A 205 3.22 -10.86 0.28
CA TYR A 205 4.22 -10.41 -0.68
C TYR A 205 5.58 -10.13 -0.01
N MET A 206 5.57 -9.47 1.15
CA MET A 206 6.78 -9.19 1.95
C MET A 206 7.46 -10.47 2.42
N TYR A 207 6.67 -11.44 2.85
CA TYR A 207 7.14 -12.71 3.40
C TYR A 207 6.31 -13.87 2.82
N PRO A 208 6.71 -14.43 1.65
CA PRO A 208 5.94 -15.46 0.96
C PRO A 208 5.75 -16.76 1.72
N GLN A 209 6.64 -17.04 2.68
CA GLN A 209 6.61 -18.21 3.55
C GLN A 209 5.91 -17.94 4.89
N ILE A 210 5.19 -16.82 5.02
CA ILE A 210 4.45 -16.50 6.24
C ILE A 210 3.48 -17.63 6.59
N GLU A 211 3.54 -18.10 7.82
CA GLU A 211 2.57 -19.06 8.34
C GLU A 211 1.23 -18.38 8.63
N PHE A 212 0.14 -19.14 8.57
CA PHE A 212 -1.20 -18.59 8.73
C PHE A 212 -1.40 -17.89 10.09
N GLU A 213 -0.90 -18.50 11.16
CA GLU A 213 -0.99 -17.98 12.52
C GLU A 213 -0.23 -16.66 12.66
N HIS A 214 0.94 -16.55 12.03
CA HIS A 214 1.71 -15.31 12.00
C HIS A 214 0.97 -14.21 11.22
N LEU A 215 0.37 -14.55 10.08
CA LEU A 215 -0.44 -13.60 9.32
C LEU A 215 -1.66 -13.12 10.13
N LEU A 216 -2.37 -14.04 10.77
CA LEU A 216 -3.51 -13.75 11.64
C LEU A 216 -3.08 -12.88 12.83
N HIS A 217 -1.93 -13.16 13.43
CA HIS A 217 -1.36 -12.36 14.51
C HIS A 217 -1.04 -10.92 14.06
N CYS A 218 -0.49 -10.77 12.86
CA CYS A 218 -0.26 -9.47 12.27
C CYS A 218 -1.58 -8.70 12.04
N LEU A 219 -2.66 -9.37 11.64
CA LEU A 219 -3.96 -8.72 11.50
C LEU A 219 -4.62 -8.38 12.84
N ALA A 220 -4.41 -9.18 13.88
CA ALA A 220 -4.84 -8.86 15.25
C ALA A 220 -4.14 -7.58 15.77
N ASN A 221 -2.83 -7.47 15.55
CA ASN A 221 -2.06 -6.24 15.80
C ASN A 221 -2.61 -5.05 14.98
N GLU A 222 -2.88 -5.27 13.69
CA GLU A 222 -3.42 -4.23 12.80
C GLU A 222 -4.76 -3.70 13.30
N LEU A 223 -5.67 -4.62 13.68
CA LEU A 223 -6.98 -4.30 14.21
C LEU A 223 -6.88 -3.50 15.52
N TYR A 224 -6.00 -3.89 16.44
CA TYR A 224 -5.87 -3.27 17.75
C TYR A 224 -5.26 -1.85 17.67
N TYR A 225 -4.14 -1.70 16.96
CA TYR A 225 -3.39 -0.44 16.96
C TYR A 225 -3.84 0.56 15.88
N TYR A 226 -4.30 0.08 14.71
CA TYR A 226 -4.44 0.92 13.53
C TYR A 226 -5.88 1.06 13.00
N ILE A 227 -6.81 0.28 13.53
CA ILE A 227 -8.21 0.33 13.13
C ILE A 227 -9.07 0.82 14.31
N ASN A 228 -10.00 1.71 14.00
CA ASN A 228 -11.02 2.08 14.98
C ASN A 228 -12.14 1.04 14.93
N ASN A 229 -12.20 0.20 15.97
CA ASN A 229 -13.17 -0.88 16.06
C ASN A 229 -14.36 -0.59 16.99
N SER A 230 -14.66 0.69 17.26
CA SER A 230 -15.72 1.05 18.21
C SER A 230 -17.14 1.00 17.65
N LYS A 231 -17.33 1.26 16.36
CA LYS A 231 -18.63 1.17 15.65
C LYS A 231 -18.56 0.05 14.63
N ASP A 232 -19.63 -0.76 14.51
CA ASP A 232 -19.67 -1.97 13.66
C ASP A 232 -18.37 -2.80 13.86
N PRO A 233 -18.17 -3.39 15.05
CA PRO A 233 -16.90 -4.02 15.38
C PRO A 233 -16.66 -5.22 14.47
N ILE A 234 -15.45 -5.28 13.91
CA ILE A 234 -14.93 -6.49 13.27
C ILE A 234 -14.71 -7.52 14.38
N SER A 235 -15.48 -8.60 14.31
CA SER A 235 -15.42 -9.74 15.22
C SER A 235 -14.15 -10.57 15.00
N LYS A 236 -13.81 -11.44 15.96
CA LYS A 236 -12.71 -12.40 15.79
C LYS A 236 -12.94 -13.36 14.63
N GLN A 237 -14.18 -13.80 14.43
CA GLN A 237 -14.55 -14.65 13.30
C GLN A 237 -14.30 -13.93 11.97
N GLU A 238 -14.78 -12.70 11.82
CA GLU A 238 -14.52 -11.93 10.61
C GLU A 238 -13.02 -11.67 10.38
N LEU A 239 -12.25 -11.43 11.45
CA LEU A 239 -10.80 -11.27 11.34
C LEU A 239 -10.11 -12.55 10.86
N TYR A 240 -10.52 -13.70 11.41
CA TYR A 240 -10.06 -15.02 10.99
C TYR A 240 -10.41 -15.27 9.52
N ASP A 241 -11.67 -15.03 9.13
CA ASP A 241 -12.13 -15.21 7.75
C ASP A 241 -11.36 -14.30 6.78
N ILE A 242 -11.07 -13.04 7.17
CA ILE A 242 -10.23 -12.13 6.37
C ILE A 242 -8.82 -12.71 6.19
N ALA A 243 -8.23 -13.25 7.26
CA ALA A 243 -6.91 -13.87 7.20
C ALA A 243 -6.93 -15.10 6.29
N GLU A 244 -7.89 -16.01 6.47
CA GLU A 244 -8.04 -17.26 5.71
C GLU A 244 -8.23 -16.96 4.22
N ASN A 245 -9.13 -16.03 3.90
CA ASN A 245 -9.37 -15.60 2.53
C ASN A 245 -8.10 -15.01 1.90
N ALA A 246 -7.37 -14.15 2.61
CA ALA A 246 -6.13 -13.57 2.09
C ALA A 246 -5.02 -14.62 1.95
N TYR A 247 -4.93 -15.58 2.88
CA TYR A 247 -3.95 -16.66 2.88
C TYR A 247 -4.12 -17.56 1.65
N ASN A 248 -5.36 -17.89 1.30
CA ASN A 248 -5.66 -18.73 0.14
C ASN A 248 -5.75 -17.97 -1.19
N GLU A 249 -5.69 -16.64 -1.18
CA GLU A 249 -5.79 -15.84 -2.40
C GLU A 249 -4.48 -15.80 -3.20
N ASN A 250 -4.61 -15.76 -4.53
CA ASN A 250 -3.48 -15.56 -5.42
C ASN A 250 -3.00 -14.10 -5.39
N ILE A 251 -1.77 -13.89 -4.93
CA ILE A 251 -1.13 -12.57 -4.76
C ILE A 251 -0.97 -11.83 -6.10
N ASP A 252 -0.78 -12.54 -7.22
CA ASP A 252 -0.50 -11.94 -8.53
C ASP A 252 -1.64 -11.05 -9.04
N LYS A 253 -2.88 -11.36 -8.63
CA LYS A 253 -4.07 -10.54 -8.89
C LYS A 253 -3.93 -9.11 -8.34
N TYR A 254 -3.05 -8.91 -7.36
CA TYR A 254 -2.83 -7.64 -6.66
C TYR A 254 -1.50 -6.99 -7.01
N SER A 255 -0.77 -7.49 -8.01
CA SER A 255 0.54 -6.99 -8.43
C SER A 255 0.57 -5.47 -8.66
N THR A 256 -0.44 -4.90 -9.32
CA THR A 256 -0.55 -3.44 -9.52
C THR A 256 -0.66 -2.67 -8.20
N MET A 257 -1.45 -3.16 -7.24
CA MET A 257 -1.58 -2.54 -5.92
C MET A 257 -0.29 -2.67 -5.11
N ILE A 258 0.39 -3.82 -5.20
CA ILE A 258 1.68 -4.06 -4.53
C ILE A 258 2.73 -3.08 -5.08
N LYS A 259 2.83 -2.91 -6.41
CA LYS A 259 3.71 -1.91 -7.03
C LYS A 259 3.45 -0.49 -6.52
N GLN A 260 2.19 -0.13 -6.22
CA GLN A 260 1.86 1.17 -5.61
C GLN A 260 2.33 1.31 -4.15
N GLN A 261 2.64 0.20 -3.46
CA GLN A 261 3.30 0.23 -2.14
C GLN A 261 4.82 0.36 -2.27
N GLN A 262 5.43 -0.08 -3.37
CA GLN A 262 6.86 0.01 -3.69
C GLN A 262 7.29 1.40 -4.20
N THR A 263 6.87 2.47 -3.52
CA THR A 263 7.14 3.85 -3.97
C THR A 263 8.34 4.49 -3.27
N GLU A 264 9.10 3.72 -2.51
CA GLU A 264 10.26 4.26 -1.81
C GLU A 264 11.33 4.66 -2.82
N LYS A 265 11.70 5.95 -2.80
CA LYS A 265 12.70 6.50 -3.72
C LYS A 265 14.10 6.52 -3.08
N ARG A 266 14.17 6.36 -1.76
CA ARG A 266 15.43 6.29 -1.05
C ARG A 266 16.14 4.99 -1.42
N LYS A 267 17.46 5.06 -1.61
CA LYS A 267 18.31 3.87 -1.81
C LYS A 267 18.75 3.24 -0.48
N TRP A 268 18.67 4.00 0.61
CA TRP A 268 19.09 3.57 1.93
C TRP A 268 18.40 4.39 3.02
N ILE A 269 18.36 3.82 4.24
CA ILE A 269 17.93 4.49 5.47
C ILE A 269 19.01 4.36 6.54
N ILE A 270 18.90 5.16 7.60
CA ILE A 270 19.83 5.06 8.74
C ILE A 270 19.50 3.82 9.54
N ASN A 271 20.52 3.08 9.97
CA ASN A 271 20.35 2.00 10.93
C ASN A 271 20.14 2.59 12.34
N PRO A 272 18.95 2.42 12.94
CA PRO A 272 18.69 2.92 14.29
C PRO A 272 19.58 2.25 15.34
N GLN A 273 19.93 0.96 15.17
CA GLN A 273 20.76 0.23 16.14
C GLN A 273 22.18 0.81 16.23
N TYR A 274 22.76 1.18 15.09
CA TYR A 274 24.03 1.91 15.06
C TYR A 274 23.95 3.25 15.83
N CYS A 275 22.84 3.97 15.68
CA CYS A 275 22.66 5.23 16.39
C CYS A 275 22.61 5.03 17.91
N ILE A 276 21.97 3.94 18.36
CA ILE A 276 21.87 3.56 19.77
C ILE A 276 23.25 3.13 20.31
N LYS A 277 23.92 2.17 19.65
CA LYS A 277 25.23 1.62 20.07
C LYS A 277 26.29 2.71 20.24
N TYR A 278 26.37 3.63 19.28
CA TYR A 278 27.39 4.69 19.28
C TYR A 278 26.93 6.01 19.87
N ASN A 279 25.70 6.08 20.41
CA ASN A 279 25.10 7.30 20.96
C ASN A 279 25.18 8.51 19.99
N LEU A 280 24.86 8.27 18.72
CA LEU A 280 24.90 9.28 17.66
C LEU A 280 23.50 9.66 17.19
N SER A 281 23.31 10.95 16.88
CA SER A 281 22.05 11.38 16.27
C SER A 281 21.92 10.83 14.85
N ALA A 282 20.71 10.46 14.43
CA ALA A 282 20.43 10.02 13.07
C ALA A 282 20.84 11.05 12.00
N LYS A 283 20.86 12.35 12.35
CA LYS A 283 21.35 13.42 11.46
C LYS A 283 22.86 13.33 11.25
N THR A 284 23.62 13.10 12.32
CA THR A 284 25.08 12.93 12.28
C THR A 284 25.46 11.72 11.43
N VAL A 285 24.85 10.56 11.71
CA VAL A 285 25.09 9.32 10.94
C VAL A 285 24.74 9.52 9.47
N ARG A 286 23.62 10.19 9.16
CA ARG A 286 23.24 10.51 7.78
C ARG A 286 24.27 11.33 7.02
N ASN A 287 24.87 12.32 7.66
CA ASN A 287 25.89 13.14 7.01
C ASN A 287 27.17 12.33 6.76
N MET A 288 27.55 11.49 7.72
CA MET A 288 28.68 10.56 7.58
C MET A 288 28.48 9.58 6.41
N VAL A 289 27.33 8.91 6.36
CA VAL A 289 26.99 7.94 5.30
C VAL A 289 26.94 8.62 3.93
N LYS A 290 26.30 9.80 3.83
CA LYS A 290 26.31 10.59 2.59
C LYS A 290 27.73 10.93 2.14
N GLY A 291 28.61 11.31 3.07
CA GLY A 291 30.01 11.59 2.79
C GLY A 291 30.73 10.37 2.22
N LYS A 292 30.61 9.21 2.89
CA LYS A 292 31.22 7.95 2.44
C LYS A 292 30.75 7.54 1.05
N ILE A 293 29.43 7.46 0.83
CA ILE A 293 28.85 7.07 -0.47
C ILE A 293 29.29 8.05 -1.58
N ASN A 294 29.31 9.35 -1.31
CA ASN A 294 29.77 10.32 -2.31
C ASN A 294 31.27 10.13 -2.63
N ASN A 295 32.11 9.88 -1.63
CA ASN A 295 33.54 9.67 -1.83
C ASN A 295 33.81 8.37 -2.61
N GLU A 296 33.07 7.30 -2.34
CA GLU A 296 33.13 6.03 -3.09
C GLU A 296 32.73 6.23 -4.55
N LEU A 297 31.64 6.96 -4.81
CA LEU A 297 31.20 7.28 -6.17
C LEU A 297 32.21 8.17 -6.91
N ILE A 298 32.86 9.12 -6.24
CA ILE A 298 33.95 9.89 -6.84
C ILE A 298 35.08 8.93 -7.22
N GLY A 299 35.53 8.06 -6.32
CA GLY A 299 36.60 7.09 -6.62
C GLY A 299 36.30 6.16 -7.78
N LEU A 300 35.06 5.69 -7.90
CA LEU A 300 34.63 4.79 -8.97
C LEU A 300 34.68 5.44 -10.36
N TYR A 301 34.32 6.72 -10.46
CA TYR A 301 34.14 7.40 -11.74
C TYR A 301 35.22 8.44 -12.06
N TYR A 302 36.13 8.73 -11.13
CA TYR A 302 37.20 9.68 -11.34
C TYR A 302 38.25 9.09 -12.28
N ASP A 303 38.52 9.82 -13.36
CA ASP A 303 39.45 9.42 -14.41
C ASP A 303 40.72 10.28 -14.31
N CYS A 304 41.82 9.65 -13.88
CA CYS A 304 43.11 10.32 -13.71
C CYS A 304 43.71 10.84 -15.04
N SER A 305 43.22 10.39 -16.20
CA SER A 305 43.65 10.91 -17.50
C SER A 305 42.97 12.22 -17.88
N LYS A 306 41.88 12.57 -17.20
CA LYS A 306 41.07 13.76 -17.45
C LYS A 306 41.43 14.88 -16.49
N SER A 307 41.29 16.11 -16.95
CA SER A 307 41.34 17.28 -16.09
C SER A 307 40.18 17.26 -15.08
N LEU A 308 40.33 18.02 -13.99
CA LEU A 308 39.27 18.18 -12.99
C LEU A 308 37.96 18.70 -13.59
N LYS A 309 38.04 19.56 -14.61
CA LYS A 309 36.86 20.13 -15.30
C LYS A 309 36.12 19.06 -16.12
N GLU A 310 36.87 18.16 -16.77
CA GLU A 310 36.31 17.05 -17.54
C GLU A 310 35.71 15.99 -16.62
N ASN A 311 36.36 15.69 -15.49
CA ASN A 311 35.79 14.82 -14.45
C ASN A 311 34.48 15.39 -13.88
N LEU A 312 34.42 16.69 -13.57
CA LEU A 312 33.18 17.35 -13.13
C LEU A 312 32.06 17.25 -14.17
N SER A 313 32.41 17.34 -15.47
CA SER A 313 31.44 17.19 -16.56
C SER A 313 30.92 15.75 -16.66
N THR A 314 31.80 14.77 -16.46
CA THR A 314 31.47 13.34 -16.41
C THR A 314 30.52 13.05 -15.24
N PHE A 315 30.81 13.57 -14.04
CA PHE A 315 29.93 13.43 -12.88
C PHE A 315 28.54 14.04 -13.14
N LYS A 316 28.49 15.22 -13.77
CA LYS A 316 27.22 15.85 -14.14
C LYS A 316 26.40 14.99 -15.12
N ALA A 317 27.05 14.36 -16.10
CA ALA A 317 26.40 13.45 -17.04
C ALA A 317 25.83 12.19 -16.35
N LEU A 318 26.53 11.69 -15.31
CA LEU A 318 26.08 10.58 -14.46
C LEU A 318 25.07 11.01 -13.36
N ASN A 319 24.61 12.27 -13.38
CA ASN A 319 23.72 12.85 -12.38
C ASN A 319 24.30 12.84 -10.94
N LEU A 320 25.63 12.84 -10.81
CA LEU A 320 26.35 12.95 -9.55
C LEU A 320 26.56 14.43 -9.21
N LYS A 321 26.06 14.85 -8.04
CA LYS A 321 26.16 16.25 -7.58
C LYS A 321 27.45 16.47 -6.79
N VAL A 322 28.58 16.52 -7.50
CA VAL A 322 29.90 16.80 -6.91
C VAL A 322 30.32 18.24 -7.25
N GLY A 323 30.56 19.05 -6.21
CA GLY A 323 31.07 20.41 -6.37
C GLY A 323 32.59 20.44 -6.55
N LYS A 324 33.10 21.50 -7.21
CA LYS A 324 34.54 21.70 -7.45
C LYS A 324 35.36 21.56 -6.16
N SER A 325 35.00 22.28 -5.09
CA SER A 325 35.73 22.24 -3.81
C SER A 325 35.82 20.84 -3.20
N LYS A 326 34.72 20.07 -3.28
CA LYS A 326 34.70 18.70 -2.76
C LYS A 326 35.61 17.77 -3.55
N LEU A 327 35.66 17.94 -4.88
CA LEU A 327 36.56 17.16 -5.71
C LEU A 327 38.03 17.48 -5.43
N TYR A 328 38.38 18.75 -5.22
CA TYR A 328 39.74 19.13 -4.80
C TYR A 328 40.12 18.53 -3.45
N GLU A 329 39.22 18.59 -2.47
CA GLU A 329 39.42 17.99 -1.14
C GLU A 329 39.63 16.48 -1.27
N TRP A 330 38.78 15.79 -2.04
CA TRP A 330 38.89 14.35 -2.27
C TRP A 330 40.22 13.98 -2.96
N CYS A 331 40.64 14.72 -3.99
CA CYS A 331 41.94 14.49 -4.63
C CYS A 331 43.09 14.70 -3.64
N LYS A 332 43.01 15.72 -2.77
CA LYS A 332 44.02 15.98 -1.74
C LYS A 332 44.09 14.85 -0.71
N GLU A 333 42.95 14.40 -0.21
CA GLU A 333 42.85 13.28 0.75
C GLU A 333 43.40 11.97 0.19
N ASN A 334 43.27 11.75 -1.12
CA ASN A 334 43.73 10.55 -1.82
C ASN A 334 45.09 10.73 -2.53
N ASN A 335 45.82 11.83 -2.27
CA ASN A 335 47.12 12.14 -2.88
C ASN A 335 47.14 12.15 -4.43
N ILE A 336 46.03 12.54 -5.07
CA ILE A 336 45.89 12.63 -6.52
C ILE A 336 46.31 14.04 -6.99
N PRO A 337 47.28 14.16 -7.92
CA PRO A 337 47.69 15.45 -8.47
C PRO A 337 46.53 16.12 -9.22
N THR A 338 46.17 17.34 -8.81
CA THR A 338 45.08 18.11 -9.42
C THR A 338 45.54 19.03 -10.55
N ASN A 339 46.86 19.14 -10.73
CA ASN A 339 47.50 20.01 -11.70
C ASN A 339 48.39 19.15 -12.60
N ILE A 340 47.78 18.53 -13.62
CA ILE A 340 48.52 17.86 -14.69
C ILE A 340 49.13 18.97 -15.55
N LYS A 341 50.22 19.58 -15.09
CA LYS A 341 51.10 20.32 -15.99
C LYS A 341 51.58 19.31 -17.03
N ASN A 342 51.50 19.68 -18.32
CA ASN A 342 51.95 18.92 -19.49
C ASN A 342 53.42 18.47 -19.40
N ASN A 343 53.75 17.58 -18.47
CA ASN A 343 55.05 16.95 -18.38
C ASN A 343 54.87 15.52 -18.86
N GLN A 344 55.45 15.23 -20.03
CA GLN A 344 55.48 13.92 -20.68
C GLN A 344 56.09 12.80 -19.81
N SER A 345 56.56 13.08 -18.59
CA SER A 345 57.19 12.10 -17.70
C SER A 345 56.26 11.39 -16.70
N THR A 346 54.99 11.80 -16.54
CA THR A 346 54.07 11.17 -15.57
C THR A 346 53.30 9.96 -16.10
N LYS A 347 53.45 9.61 -17.39
CA LYS A 347 52.79 8.43 -17.99
C LYS A 347 53.19 7.11 -17.32
N ASN A 348 54.36 7.03 -16.68
CA ASN A 348 54.87 5.79 -16.10
C ASN A 348 54.48 5.56 -14.63
N THR A 349 53.96 6.56 -13.92
CA THR A 349 53.65 6.43 -12.47
C THR A 349 52.17 6.09 -12.21
N VAL A 350 51.28 6.32 -13.17
CA VAL A 350 49.83 6.06 -13.02
C VAL A 350 49.49 4.57 -13.14
N GLY A 351 50.34 3.77 -13.79
CA GLY A 351 50.16 2.32 -13.95
C GLY A 351 50.24 1.51 -12.65
N LEU A 352 50.76 2.09 -11.57
CA LEU A 352 50.92 1.40 -10.26
C LEU A 352 49.72 1.57 -9.33
N TYR A 353 48.82 2.53 -9.58
CA TYR A 353 47.67 2.81 -8.69
C TYR A 353 46.35 2.18 -9.17
N LEU A 354 46.33 1.59 -10.37
CA LEU A 354 45.11 1.04 -11.00
C LEU A 354 44.92 -0.47 -10.81
N TYR A 355 45.80 -1.17 -10.09
CA TYR A 355 45.62 -2.58 -9.74
C TYR A 355 45.44 -2.75 -8.24
N ASN A 356 44.22 -2.53 -7.78
CA ASN A 356 43.65 -3.32 -6.70
C ASN A 356 42.14 -3.49 -6.98
N PRO A 357 41.75 -4.46 -7.84
CA PRO A 357 40.36 -4.83 -7.94
C PRO A 357 39.98 -5.53 -6.62
N ILE A 358 39.25 -4.84 -5.74
CA ILE A 358 38.60 -5.51 -4.60
C ILE A 358 37.35 -6.20 -5.15
N SER A 359 37.57 -7.38 -5.71
CA SER A 359 36.69 -8.52 -5.49
C SER A 359 36.85 -8.94 -4.03
N ALA A 360 36.12 -8.29 -3.11
CA ALA A 360 35.87 -8.76 -1.74
C ALA A 360 35.00 -7.76 -0.95
N ILE A 361 33.73 -7.61 -1.34
CA ILE A 361 32.63 -7.44 -0.37
C ILE A 361 31.43 -8.23 -0.91
N ALA A 362 31.63 -9.54 -0.99
CA ALA A 362 30.57 -10.52 -0.76
C ALA A 362 31.01 -11.23 0.52
N GLY A 363 30.28 -10.99 1.59
CA GLY A 363 30.53 -11.45 2.96
C GLY A 363 29.41 -10.93 3.82
#